data_AF-A0A7W3Z764-F1
#
_entry.id   AF-A0A7W3Z764-F1
#
_cell.length_a   1.000
_cell.length_b   1.000
_cell.length_c   1.000
_cell.angle_alpha   90.00
_cell.angle_beta   90.00
_cell.angle_gamma   90.00
#
_symmetry.space_group_name_H-M   'P 1'
#
loop_
_entity.id
_entity.type
_entity.pdbx_description
1 polymer ?
#
loop_
_entity_poly.entity_id
_entity_poly.type
_entity_poly.pdbx_seq_one_letter_code
_entity_poly.pdbx_strand_id
1 'polypeptide(L)'
;MDEKLNYISRLFQRTSSKRIEHYVISRIWHLLDNYDIKMTPQQYVSRQQIKYALTDVYFPQIGFHIEVNEPAHYESDERIQHDLKRKNEIEANTGHTVFSIDCRQDLDGIHFQIADLVSKINNSVQEQIEKGIFKPWRPENEHNPDYWKTKGKISLSDEVSFHTIEDICLLFDADHSKTKRGFLRKGGIQNPKNPQLFIWWPSERPRSGWLNTFDEVKGTITETHSDEKKKVDHYNWHAQETHIRIVFFHYKDILGRTNYKFVGVFTNDKENSNAEIGTIWTRIGETLNVETSEYQREEEKTNANIV
;
A
#
# COMPACT_ATOMS: atom_id res chain seq x y z
N MET A 1 -23.35 -9.07 -3.14
CA MET A 1 -22.94 -9.14 -1.73
C MET A 1 -22.30 -7.81 -1.41
N ASP A 2 -22.62 -7.20 -0.28
CA ASP A 2 -22.03 -5.92 0.13
C ASP A 2 -20.49 -6.03 0.21
N GLU A 3 -19.77 -5.08 -0.38
CA GLU A 3 -18.31 -5.15 -0.51
C GLU A 3 -17.61 -5.02 0.86
N LYS A 4 -18.11 -4.17 1.76
CA LYS A 4 -17.57 -4.04 3.13
C LYS A 4 -17.79 -5.33 3.91
N LEU A 5 -18.98 -5.92 3.84
CA LEU A 5 -19.29 -7.19 4.49
C LEU A 5 -18.37 -8.32 4.00
N ASN A 6 -18.17 -8.42 2.68
CA ASN A 6 -17.28 -9.43 2.11
C ASN A 6 -15.83 -9.20 2.56
N TYR A 7 -15.37 -7.94 2.56
CA TYR A 7 -14.05 -7.56 3.05
C TYR A 7 -13.83 -7.97 4.51
N ILE A 8 -14.71 -7.55 5.41
CA ILE A 8 -14.57 -7.78 6.85
C ILE A 8 -14.73 -9.26 7.21
N SER A 9 -15.68 -9.97 6.61
CA SER A 9 -15.85 -11.40 6.85
C SER A 9 -14.61 -12.21 6.44
N ARG A 10 -13.95 -11.84 5.34
CA ARG A 10 -12.68 -12.46 4.95
C ARG A 10 -11.52 -12.06 5.84
N LEU A 11 -11.47 -10.83 6.33
CA LEU A 11 -10.48 -10.40 7.33
C LEU A 11 -10.58 -11.28 8.58
N PHE A 12 -11.80 -11.49 9.09
CA PHE A 12 -12.07 -12.36 10.22
C PHE A 12 -11.76 -13.83 9.94
N GLN A 13 -12.09 -14.33 8.75
CA GLN A 13 -11.70 -15.68 8.34
C GLN A 13 -10.18 -15.88 8.32
N ARG A 14 -9.40 -14.85 7.95
CA ARG A 14 -7.93 -14.93 7.90
C ARG A 14 -7.28 -14.90 9.28
N THR A 15 -7.84 -14.13 10.21
CA THR A 15 -7.31 -13.98 11.58
C THR A 15 -7.78 -15.08 12.52
N SER A 16 -8.75 -15.93 12.11
CA SER A 16 -9.35 -16.96 12.97
C SER A 16 -8.41 -18.08 13.40
N SER A 17 -7.21 -18.18 12.82
CA SER A 17 -6.23 -19.23 13.18
C SER A 17 -5.64 -19.05 14.57
N LYS A 18 -5.59 -17.80 15.07
CA LYS A 18 -5.16 -17.46 16.44
C LYS A 18 -6.37 -17.03 17.25
N ARG A 19 -6.76 -17.87 18.21
CA ARG A 19 -8.03 -17.73 18.96
C ARG A 19 -8.14 -16.41 19.71
N ILE A 20 -7.06 -15.97 20.39
CA ILE A 20 -7.08 -14.75 21.21
C ILE A 20 -6.99 -13.51 20.33
N GLU A 21 -6.04 -13.49 19.38
CA GLU A 21 -5.97 -12.45 18.34
C GLU A 21 -7.33 -12.20 17.67
N HIS A 22 -7.97 -13.26 17.18
CA HIS A 22 -9.27 -13.15 16.53
C HIS A 22 -10.36 -12.56 17.43
N TYR A 23 -10.39 -12.96 18.72
CA TYR A 23 -11.33 -12.40 19.69
C TYR A 23 -11.12 -10.90 19.88
N VAL A 24 -9.86 -10.47 20.06
CA VAL A 24 -9.52 -9.05 20.25
C VAL A 24 -9.88 -8.24 19.02
N ILE A 25 -9.46 -8.68 17.83
CA ILE A 25 -9.71 -7.98 16.56
C ILE A 25 -11.21 -7.85 16.28
N SER A 26 -11.97 -8.95 16.43
CA SER A 26 -13.42 -8.93 16.21
C SER A 26 -14.13 -8.03 17.21
N ARG A 27 -13.73 -8.05 18.49
CA ARG A 27 -14.29 -7.17 19.51
C ARG A 27 -14.00 -5.70 19.25
N ILE A 28 -12.79 -5.34 18.83
CA ILE A 28 -12.45 -3.97 18.42
C ILE A 28 -13.40 -3.50 17.32
N TRP A 29 -13.54 -4.29 16.24
CA TRP A 29 -14.41 -3.93 15.11
C TRP A 29 -15.87 -3.73 15.52
N HIS A 30 -16.43 -4.65 16.31
CA HIS A 30 -17.83 -4.59 16.74
C HIS A 30 -18.11 -3.48 17.75
N LEU A 31 -17.17 -3.14 18.62
CA LEU A 31 -17.32 -2.01 19.56
C LEU A 31 -17.06 -0.66 18.89
N LEU A 32 -16.19 -0.62 17.88
CA LEU A 32 -15.95 0.58 17.10
C LEU A 32 -17.23 1.02 16.37
N ASP A 33 -17.98 0.06 15.82
CA ASP A 33 -19.29 0.25 15.14
C ASP A 33 -19.32 1.45 14.18
N ASN A 34 -18.19 1.69 13.50
CA ASN A 34 -18.01 2.78 12.57
C ASN A 34 -17.42 2.25 11.27
N TYR A 35 -18.32 1.98 10.31
CA TYR A 35 -17.97 1.39 9.02
C TYR A 35 -17.32 2.37 8.05
N ASP A 36 -17.15 3.63 8.44
CA ASP A 36 -16.36 4.60 7.70
C ASP A 36 -14.87 4.46 7.98
N ILE A 37 -14.47 3.59 8.90
CA ILE A 37 -13.07 3.28 9.20
C ILE A 37 -12.69 1.93 8.58
N LYS A 38 -11.64 1.91 7.76
CA LYS A 38 -11.09 0.71 7.13
C LYS A 38 -10.16 0.00 8.10
N MET A 39 -10.49 -1.24 8.43
CA MET A 39 -9.61 -2.12 9.20
C MET A 39 -8.82 -2.99 8.23
N THR A 40 -7.49 -2.98 8.25
CA THR A 40 -6.66 -3.77 7.33
C THR A 40 -5.82 -4.77 8.10
N PRO A 41 -5.73 -6.05 7.67
CA PRO A 41 -4.74 -6.95 8.23
C PRO A 41 -3.38 -6.57 7.63
N GLN A 42 -2.31 -6.61 8.42
CA GLN A 42 -1.02 -6.28 7.84
C GLN A 42 -0.58 -7.37 6.84
N GLN A 43 -0.31 -6.95 5.59
CA GLN A 43 0.35 -7.78 4.58
C GLN A 43 1.85 -7.52 4.65
N TYR A 44 2.65 -8.59 4.60
CA TYR A 44 4.10 -8.50 4.43
C TYR A 44 4.43 -7.69 3.17
N VAL A 45 5.27 -6.66 3.30
CA VAL A 45 6.02 -6.07 2.19
C VAL A 45 7.42 -6.70 2.18
N SER A 46 7.95 -6.95 0.99
CA SER A 46 9.04 -7.89 0.74
C SER A 46 10.30 -7.66 1.59
N ARG A 47 10.90 -8.77 2.04
CA ARG A 47 12.16 -8.80 2.78
C ARG A 47 13.31 -8.42 1.85
N GLN A 48 13.91 -7.25 2.06
CA GLN A 48 15.36 -7.04 2.15
C GLN A 48 15.65 -5.61 2.67
N GLN A 49 16.08 -5.55 3.94
CA GLN A 49 16.66 -4.40 4.64
C GLN A 49 15.78 -3.36 5.34
N ILE A 50 14.45 -3.51 5.46
CA ILE A 50 13.74 -2.85 6.58
C ILE A 50 12.64 -3.77 7.13
N LYS A 51 12.80 -4.21 8.39
CA LYS A 51 11.82 -5.04 9.12
C LYS A 51 10.71 -4.14 9.66
N TYR A 52 9.79 -3.66 8.82
CA TYR A 52 8.56 -3.07 9.35
C TYR A 52 7.70 -4.18 9.95
N ALA A 53 7.44 -4.06 11.26
CA ALA A 53 6.95 -5.11 12.14
C ALA A 53 5.56 -5.63 11.74
N LEU A 54 5.28 -6.89 12.08
CA LEU A 54 3.96 -7.53 12.01
C LEU A 54 3.09 -7.04 13.18
N THR A 55 2.34 -5.97 12.97
CA THR A 55 1.10 -5.66 13.68
C THR A 55 -0.03 -6.52 13.12
N ASP A 56 -1.01 -6.87 13.94
CA ASP A 56 -2.09 -7.77 13.51
C ASP A 56 -3.11 -7.02 12.65
N VAL A 57 -3.37 -5.76 13.00
CA VAL A 57 -4.32 -4.88 12.31
C VAL A 57 -3.80 -3.44 12.21
N TYR A 58 -4.17 -2.76 11.13
CA TYR A 58 -3.86 -1.37 10.84
C TYR A 58 -5.11 -0.60 10.38
N PHE A 59 -5.26 0.64 10.86
CA PHE A 59 -6.31 1.60 10.45
C PHE A 59 -5.70 2.74 9.61
N PRO A 60 -5.78 2.68 8.26
CA PRO A 60 -5.04 3.58 7.38
C PRO A 60 -5.39 5.06 7.54
N GLN A 61 -6.65 5.39 7.80
CA GLN A 61 -7.11 6.78 7.81
C GLN A 61 -6.57 7.56 9.00
N ILE A 62 -6.23 6.87 10.09
CA ILE A 62 -5.75 7.48 11.34
C ILE A 62 -4.30 7.10 11.67
N GLY A 63 -3.66 6.24 10.85
CA GLY A 63 -2.28 5.82 11.07
C GLY A 63 -2.09 4.99 12.34
N PHE A 64 -3.09 4.22 12.77
CA PHE A 64 -3.02 3.42 14.00
C PHE A 64 -2.76 1.95 13.71
N HIS A 65 -1.73 1.40 14.33
CA HIS A 65 -1.39 -0.02 14.31
C HIS A 65 -1.78 -0.68 15.63
N ILE A 66 -2.19 -1.94 15.57
CA ILE A 66 -2.59 -2.73 16.73
C ILE A 66 -1.84 -4.06 16.74
N GLU A 67 -1.20 -4.34 17.88
CA GLU A 67 -0.53 -5.60 18.18
C GLU A 67 -1.26 -6.31 19.33
N VAL A 68 -1.59 -7.58 19.14
CA VAL A 68 -2.22 -8.43 20.13
C VAL A 68 -1.16 -9.31 20.76
N ASN A 69 -0.76 -8.97 21.99
CA ASN A 69 0.32 -9.65 22.69
C ASN A 69 -0.22 -10.86 23.44
N GLU A 70 -0.18 -12.03 22.79
CA GLU A 70 -0.49 -13.30 23.44
C GLU A 70 0.60 -13.73 24.45
N PRO A 71 0.25 -14.47 25.53
CA PRO A 71 1.21 -14.86 26.58
C PRO A 71 2.50 -15.56 26.10
N ALA A 72 2.46 -16.25 24.96
CA ALA A 72 3.61 -16.95 24.37
C ALA A 72 4.73 -16.02 23.86
N HIS A 73 4.52 -14.70 23.85
CA HIS A 73 5.53 -13.73 23.39
C HIS A 73 6.56 -13.32 24.47
N TYR A 74 6.35 -13.64 25.75
CA TYR A 74 7.16 -13.15 26.89
C TYR A 74 8.25 -14.11 27.37
N GLU A 75 8.86 -14.89 26.48
CA GLU A 75 9.89 -15.88 26.88
C GLU A 75 11.31 -15.30 27.02
N SER A 76 11.59 -14.06 26.60
CA SER A 76 12.91 -13.43 26.82
C SER A 76 12.90 -11.89 26.86
N ASP A 77 13.71 -11.30 27.75
CA ASP A 77 13.92 -9.85 27.86
C ASP A 77 14.44 -9.22 26.56
N GLU A 78 15.18 -9.99 25.76
CA GLU A 78 15.69 -9.58 24.45
C GLU A 78 14.56 -9.32 23.44
N ARG A 79 13.47 -10.10 23.49
CA ARG A 79 12.29 -9.88 22.64
C ARG A 79 11.58 -8.59 23.01
N ILE A 80 11.45 -8.30 24.31
CA ILE A 80 10.82 -7.07 24.82
C ILE A 80 11.60 -5.82 24.37
N GLN A 81 12.94 -5.86 24.47
CA GLN A 81 13.77 -4.75 24.00
C GLN A 81 13.72 -4.59 22.47
N HIS A 82 13.65 -5.70 21.73
CA HIS A 82 13.43 -5.65 20.29
C HIS A 82 12.02 -5.11 19.96
N ASP A 83 10.97 -5.43 20.73
CA ASP A 83 9.60 -4.90 20.56
C ASP A 83 9.58 -3.37 20.76
N LEU A 84 10.25 -2.89 21.81
CA LEU A 84 10.33 -1.47 22.13
C LEU A 84 11.09 -0.66 21.07
N LYS A 85 12.25 -1.15 20.64
CA LYS A 85 13.05 -0.52 19.58
C LYS A 85 12.26 -0.46 18.27
N ARG A 86 11.52 -1.52 17.94
CA ARG A 86 10.67 -1.59 16.74
C ARG A 86 9.52 -0.58 16.76
N LYS A 87 8.83 -0.44 17.90
CA LYS A 87 7.76 0.54 18.05
C LYS A 87 8.26 1.95 17.76
N ASN A 88 9.40 2.31 18.35
CA ASN A 88 10.02 3.62 18.14
C ASN A 88 10.43 3.84 16.67
N GLU A 89 10.87 2.80 15.95
CA GLU A 89 11.23 2.90 14.53
C GLU A 89 10.00 3.15 13.62
N ILE A 90 8.85 2.55 13.91
CA ILE A 90 7.61 2.82 13.17
C ILE A 90 7.18 4.26 13.39
N GLU A 91 7.09 4.67 14.65
CA GLU A 91 6.63 6.01 15.02
C GLU A 91 7.56 7.08 14.44
N ALA A 92 8.88 6.89 14.51
CA ALA A 92 9.86 7.86 14.01
C ALA A 92 9.88 7.98 12.47
N ASN A 93 9.66 6.89 11.73
CA ASN A 93 9.78 6.90 10.26
C ASN A 93 8.47 7.21 9.54
N THR A 94 7.31 6.98 10.18
CA THR A 94 6.00 7.08 9.51
C THR A 94 5.05 8.09 10.13
N GLY A 95 5.31 8.54 11.36
CA GLY A 95 4.35 9.34 12.14
C GLY A 95 3.10 8.56 12.58
N HIS A 96 3.07 7.25 12.37
CA HIS A 96 1.99 6.37 12.82
C HIS A 96 2.13 6.06 14.32
N THR A 97 1.05 5.58 14.95
CA THR A 97 1.05 5.19 16.38
C THR A 97 0.80 3.69 16.52
N VAL A 98 1.54 3.02 17.41
CA VAL A 98 1.38 1.57 17.68
C VAL A 98 0.76 1.35 19.06
N PHE A 99 -0.38 0.65 19.10
CA PHE A 99 -1.07 0.21 20.30
C PHE A 99 -0.89 -1.29 20.51
N SER A 100 -0.75 -1.71 21.77
CA SER A 100 -0.64 -3.12 22.13
C SER A 100 -1.77 -3.49 23.08
N ILE A 101 -2.41 -4.64 22.85
CA ILE A 101 -3.38 -5.25 23.76
C ILE A 101 -2.70 -6.42 24.47
N ASP A 102 -2.45 -6.26 25.78
CA ASP A 102 -1.82 -7.29 26.61
C ASP A 102 -2.84 -8.35 27.02
N CYS A 103 -2.74 -9.51 26.38
CA CYS A 103 -3.64 -10.65 26.61
C CYS A 103 -3.18 -11.58 27.73
N ARG A 104 -2.21 -11.16 28.57
CA ARG A 104 -1.89 -11.83 29.84
C ARG A 104 -2.87 -11.48 30.96
N GLN A 105 -3.59 -10.36 30.80
CA GLN A 105 -4.60 -9.94 31.76
C GLN A 105 -5.84 -10.84 31.69
N ASP A 106 -6.71 -10.72 32.68
CA ASP A 106 -8.03 -11.34 32.63
C ASP A 106 -8.93 -10.67 31.59
N LEU A 107 -10.12 -11.26 31.39
CA LEU A 107 -11.05 -10.81 30.37
C LEU A 107 -11.45 -9.34 30.54
N ASP A 108 -11.66 -8.90 31.79
CA ASP A 108 -12.05 -7.52 32.11
C ASP A 108 -10.91 -6.53 31.82
N GLY A 109 -9.66 -6.88 32.16
CA GLY A 109 -8.48 -6.09 31.81
C GLY A 109 -8.28 -5.97 30.30
N ILE A 110 -8.49 -7.05 29.54
CA ILE A 110 -8.46 -7.02 28.07
C ILE A 110 -9.58 -6.11 27.53
N HIS A 111 -10.79 -6.20 28.09
CA HIS A 111 -11.93 -5.38 27.66
C HIS A 111 -11.69 -3.90 27.92
N PHE A 112 -11.10 -3.55 29.05
CA PHE A 112 -10.72 -2.18 29.37
C PHE A 112 -9.72 -1.61 28.35
N GLN A 113 -8.68 -2.37 28.01
CA GLN A 113 -7.70 -1.98 26.98
C GLN A 113 -8.35 -1.78 25.61
N ILE A 114 -9.27 -2.67 25.22
CA ILE A 114 -10.00 -2.55 23.95
C ILE A 114 -10.92 -1.31 23.96
N ALA A 115 -11.62 -1.04 25.07
CA ALA A 115 -12.50 0.12 25.18
C ALA A 115 -11.70 1.44 25.10
N ASP A 116 -10.55 1.51 25.77
CA ASP A 116 -9.64 2.65 25.69
C ASP A 116 -9.11 2.86 24.25
N LEU A 117 -8.73 1.79 23.56
CA LEU A 117 -8.32 1.85 22.15
C LEU A 117 -9.44 2.36 21.24
N VAL A 118 -10.67 1.85 21.38
CA VAL A 118 -11.84 2.32 20.61
C VAL A 118 -12.11 3.80 20.87
N SER A 119 -11.99 4.26 22.11
CA SER A 119 -12.09 5.68 22.46
C SER A 119 -11.05 6.53 21.73
N LYS A 120 -9.78 6.09 21.72
CA LYS A 120 -8.69 6.79 21.00
C LYS A 120 -8.92 6.85 19.50
N ILE A 121 -9.40 5.75 18.89
CA ILE A 121 -9.75 5.70 17.47
C ILE A 121 -10.84 6.73 17.17
N ASN A 122 -11.93 6.72 17.96
CA ASN A 122 -13.04 7.66 17.77
C ASN A 122 -12.60 9.12 17.93
N ASN A 123 -11.77 9.43 18.94
CA ASN A 123 -11.24 10.79 19.14
C ASN A 123 -10.40 11.23 17.95
N SER A 124 -9.49 10.37 17.45
CA SER A 124 -8.68 10.69 16.27
C SER A 124 -9.53 10.94 15.03
N VAL A 125 -10.59 10.15 14.83
CA VAL A 125 -11.55 10.35 13.73
C VAL A 125 -12.28 11.69 13.88
N GLN A 126 -12.76 12.03 15.08
CA GLN A 126 -13.43 13.32 15.32
C GLN A 126 -12.50 14.50 15.04
N GLU A 127 -11.25 14.45 15.52
CA GLU A 127 -10.26 15.50 15.24
C GLU A 127 -10.02 15.67 13.73
N GLN A 128 -9.96 14.58 12.97
CA GLN A 128 -9.82 14.66 11.51
C GLN A 128 -11.07 15.19 10.81
N ILE A 129 -12.27 14.87 11.31
CA ILE A 129 -13.53 15.40 10.80
C ILE A 129 -13.61 16.90 11.04
N GLU A 130 -13.27 17.36 12.25
CA GLU A 130 -13.22 18.79 12.61
C GLU A 130 -12.23 19.58 11.73
N LYS A 131 -11.10 18.96 11.38
CA LYS A 131 -10.10 19.52 10.45
C LYS A 131 -10.51 19.41 8.97
N GLY A 132 -11.58 18.70 8.65
CA GLY A 132 -12.03 18.47 7.26
C GLY A 132 -11.10 17.57 6.45
N ILE A 133 -10.23 16.78 7.10
CA ILE A 133 -9.25 15.91 6.43
C ILE A 133 -9.63 14.43 6.47
N PHE A 134 -10.64 14.05 7.28
CA PHE A 134 -11.08 12.67 7.38
C PHE A 134 -11.63 12.17 6.04
N LYS A 135 -11.05 11.08 5.52
CA LYS A 135 -11.52 10.40 4.31
C LYS A 135 -12.26 9.13 4.70
N PRO A 136 -13.59 9.06 4.56
CA PRO A 136 -14.32 7.87 4.94
C PRO A 136 -14.04 6.70 3.99
N TRP A 137 -14.08 5.48 4.50
CA TRP A 137 -13.84 4.27 3.73
C TRP A 137 -15.00 4.00 2.77
N ARG A 138 -14.70 4.06 1.47
CA ARG A 138 -15.65 3.88 0.36
C ARG A 138 -15.04 2.95 -0.70
N PRO A 139 -15.07 1.61 -0.50
CA PRO A 139 -14.53 0.63 -1.46
C PRO A 139 -15.02 0.85 -2.90
N GLU A 140 -16.26 1.29 -3.04
CA GLU A 140 -16.89 1.62 -4.31
C GLU A 140 -16.16 2.73 -5.08
N ASN A 141 -15.51 3.65 -4.37
CA ASN A 141 -14.71 4.71 -4.98
C ASN A 141 -13.28 4.25 -5.26
N GLU A 142 -12.67 3.47 -4.35
CA GLU A 142 -11.29 2.95 -4.49
C GLU A 142 -11.06 2.28 -5.86
N HIS A 143 -12.07 1.52 -6.31
CA HIS A 143 -12.02 0.72 -7.54
C HIS A 143 -12.69 1.37 -8.75
N ASN A 144 -13.20 2.60 -8.63
CA ASN A 144 -13.97 3.25 -9.69
C ASN A 144 -13.12 4.27 -10.48
N PRO A 145 -12.71 3.94 -11.72
CA PRO A 145 -11.90 4.85 -12.53
C PRO A 145 -12.61 6.17 -12.86
N ASP A 146 -13.93 6.18 -13.06
CA ASP A 146 -14.69 7.39 -13.38
C ASP A 146 -14.72 8.37 -12.19
N TYR A 147 -14.79 7.83 -10.97
CA TYR A 147 -14.68 8.63 -9.75
C TYR A 147 -13.32 9.33 -9.69
N TRP A 148 -12.22 8.59 -9.85
CA TRP A 148 -10.86 9.16 -9.79
C TRP A 148 -10.56 10.11 -10.93
N LYS A 149 -11.12 9.84 -12.11
CA LYS A 149 -11.03 10.72 -13.27
C LYS A 149 -11.75 12.04 -13.02
N THR A 150 -12.97 12.00 -12.46
CA THR A 150 -13.73 13.19 -12.08
C THR A 150 -13.05 13.99 -10.96
N LYS A 151 -12.43 13.30 -10.00
CA LYS A 151 -11.61 13.94 -8.97
C LYS A 151 -10.37 14.64 -9.54
N GLY A 152 -9.87 14.17 -10.68
CA GLY A 152 -8.74 14.73 -11.42
C GLY A 152 -7.36 14.47 -10.80
N LYS A 153 -7.27 14.30 -9.48
CA LYS A 153 -6.00 14.11 -8.74
C LYS A 153 -6.04 12.86 -7.86
N ILE A 154 -5.01 12.03 -7.98
CA ILE A 154 -4.80 10.82 -7.16
C ILE A 154 -3.50 10.94 -6.37
N SER A 155 -3.44 10.39 -5.16
CA SER A 155 -2.22 10.30 -4.36
C SER A 155 -2.07 8.93 -3.69
N LEU A 156 -0.90 8.67 -3.08
CA LEU A 156 -0.70 7.43 -2.29
C LEU A 156 -1.73 7.29 -1.16
N SER A 157 -2.10 8.40 -0.52
CA SER A 157 -3.11 8.43 0.56
C SER A 157 -4.54 8.13 0.11
N ASP A 158 -4.81 8.11 -1.20
CA ASP A 158 -6.13 7.89 -1.75
C ASP A 158 -6.46 6.39 -1.94
N GLU A 159 -5.49 5.50 -1.71
CA GLU A 159 -5.64 4.03 -1.83
C GLU A 159 -6.25 3.57 -3.18
N VAL A 160 -5.96 4.32 -4.26
CA VAL A 160 -6.44 4.03 -5.61
C VAL A 160 -5.96 2.65 -6.05
N SER A 161 -6.90 1.76 -6.36
CA SER A 161 -6.60 0.38 -6.70
C SER A 161 -7.63 -0.17 -7.66
N PHE A 162 -7.23 -0.84 -8.74
CA PHE A 162 -8.17 -1.36 -9.72
C PHE A 162 -8.11 -2.88 -9.85
N HIS A 163 -9.24 -3.51 -10.18
CA HIS A 163 -9.27 -4.96 -10.36
C HIS A 163 -8.72 -5.39 -11.72
N THR A 164 -8.74 -4.49 -12.72
CA THR A 164 -8.33 -4.80 -14.09
C THR A 164 -7.38 -3.76 -14.69
N ILE A 165 -6.63 -4.17 -15.71
CA ILE A 165 -5.81 -3.24 -16.51
C ILE A 165 -6.72 -2.32 -17.33
N GLU A 166 -7.87 -2.83 -17.75
CA GLU A 166 -8.88 -2.07 -18.48
C GLU A 166 -9.36 -0.84 -17.68
N ASP A 167 -9.53 -0.95 -16.36
CA ASP A 167 -9.87 0.18 -15.48
C ASP A 167 -8.74 1.23 -15.42
N ILE A 168 -7.47 0.78 -15.35
CA ILE A 168 -6.31 1.68 -15.43
C ILE A 168 -6.33 2.41 -16.79
N CYS A 169 -6.59 1.70 -17.88
CA CYS A 169 -6.69 2.31 -19.19
C CYS A 169 -7.82 3.34 -19.26
N LEU A 170 -8.99 3.05 -18.67
CA LEU A 170 -10.12 3.98 -18.62
C LEU A 170 -9.78 5.26 -17.85
N LEU A 171 -9.04 5.15 -16.74
CA LEU A 171 -8.58 6.30 -15.96
C LEU A 171 -7.77 7.29 -16.83
N PHE A 172 -6.91 6.78 -17.71
CA PHE A 172 -6.01 7.60 -18.55
C PHE A 172 -6.51 7.83 -19.98
N ASP A 173 -7.74 7.45 -20.33
CA ASP A 173 -8.24 7.49 -21.72
C ASP A 173 -7.38 6.67 -22.70
N ALA A 174 -6.74 5.61 -22.21
CA ALA A 174 -5.90 4.75 -23.00
C ALA A 174 -6.71 3.63 -23.67
N ASP A 175 -6.33 3.30 -24.91
CA ASP A 175 -6.98 2.20 -25.64
C ASP A 175 -6.52 0.84 -25.10
N HIS A 176 -7.36 0.23 -24.26
CA HIS A 176 -7.08 -1.05 -23.64
C HIS A 176 -6.90 -2.20 -24.66
N SER A 177 -7.41 -2.09 -25.89
CA SER A 177 -7.20 -3.10 -26.93
C SER A 177 -5.71 -3.25 -27.28
N LYS A 178 -4.93 -2.17 -27.19
CA LYS A 178 -3.48 -2.13 -27.45
C LYS A 178 -2.64 -2.84 -26.37
N THR A 179 -3.26 -3.21 -25.25
CA THR A 179 -2.63 -3.99 -24.17
C THR A 179 -2.62 -5.49 -24.47
N LYS A 180 -3.43 -5.97 -25.42
CA LYS A 180 -3.58 -7.38 -25.76
C LYS A 180 -2.87 -7.70 -27.09
N ARG A 181 -2.21 -8.85 -27.15
CA ARG A 181 -1.67 -9.45 -28.39
C ARG A 181 -1.95 -10.95 -28.36
N GLY A 182 -3.08 -11.36 -28.93
CA GLY A 182 -3.59 -12.73 -28.79
C GLY A 182 -3.84 -13.06 -27.31
N PHE A 183 -3.27 -14.16 -26.83
CA PHE A 183 -3.34 -14.56 -25.41
C PHE A 183 -2.38 -13.79 -24.49
N LEU A 184 -1.47 -12.97 -25.05
CA LEU A 184 -0.50 -12.20 -24.27
C LEU A 184 -1.06 -10.84 -23.88
N ARG A 185 -0.70 -10.38 -22.67
CA ARG A 185 -0.93 -9.01 -22.20
C ARG A 185 0.41 -8.30 -22.02
N LYS A 186 0.50 -7.05 -22.48
CA LYS A 186 1.67 -6.17 -22.26
C LYS A 186 1.79 -5.83 -20.77
N GLY A 187 3.01 -5.44 -20.35
CA GLY A 187 3.30 -4.97 -18.99
C GLY A 187 2.99 -3.48 -18.74
N GLY A 188 2.64 -2.73 -19.78
CA GLY A 188 2.31 -1.32 -19.69
C GLY A 188 1.81 -0.76 -21.03
N ILE A 189 1.49 0.54 -21.04
CA ILE A 189 1.07 1.30 -22.21
C ILE A 189 1.60 2.74 -22.12
N GLN A 190 1.89 3.35 -23.27
CA GLN A 190 2.22 4.77 -23.31
C GLN A 190 1.03 5.62 -22.85
N ASN A 191 1.26 6.63 -22.01
CA ASN A 191 0.21 7.58 -21.65
C ASN A 191 -0.23 8.36 -22.90
N PRO A 192 -1.54 8.36 -23.25
CA PRO A 192 -2.03 9.01 -24.47
C PRO A 192 -1.98 10.54 -24.40
N LYS A 193 -2.00 11.13 -23.20
CA LYS A 193 -1.96 12.58 -22.97
C LYS A 193 -0.53 13.11 -22.84
N ASN A 194 0.40 12.28 -22.36
CA ASN A 194 1.80 12.65 -22.21
C ASN A 194 2.74 11.50 -22.66
N PRO A 195 3.29 11.57 -23.89
CA PRO A 195 4.20 10.55 -24.42
C PRO A 195 5.54 10.41 -23.68
N GLN A 196 5.87 11.27 -22.72
CA GLN A 196 7.04 11.09 -21.85
C GLN A 196 6.78 10.12 -20.70
N LEU A 197 5.50 9.81 -20.42
CA LEU A 197 5.09 8.97 -19.30
C LEU A 197 4.59 7.62 -19.78
N PHE A 198 5.13 6.56 -19.21
CA PHE A 198 4.69 5.20 -19.46
C PHE A 198 3.85 4.67 -18.29
N ILE A 199 2.65 4.17 -18.56
CA ILE A 199 1.79 3.58 -17.54
C ILE A 199 2.18 2.10 -17.40
N TRP A 200 2.66 1.72 -16.22
CA TRP A 200 3.29 0.43 -15.98
C TRP A 200 2.57 -0.34 -14.87
N TRP A 201 2.36 -1.65 -15.06
CA TRP A 201 1.74 -2.53 -14.07
C TRP A 201 2.62 -3.74 -13.70
N PRO A 202 3.74 -3.49 -13.01
CA PRO A 202 4.65 -4.54 -12.58
C PRO A 202 4.00 -5.50 -11.58
N SER A 203 4.61 -6.68 -11.44
CA SER A 203 4.15 -7.76 -10.57
C SER A 203 5.36 -8.51 -10.02
N GLU A 204 5.32 -8.89 -8.75
CA GLU A 204 6.33 -9.80 -8.16
C GLU A 204 6.23 -11.22 -8.69
N ARG A 205 5.04 -11.63 -9.18
CA ARG A 205 4.89 -12.93 -9.84
C ARG A 205 5.77 -12.95 -11.10
N PRO A 206 6.70 -13.91 -11.22
CA PRO A 206 7.55 -14.02 -12.39
C PRO A 206 6.72 -14.20 -13.66
N ARG A 207 7.04 -13.43 -14.71
CA ARG A 207 6.36 -13.53 -16.01
C ARG A 207 7.38 -13.52 -17.12
N SER A 208 7.41 -14.60 -17.89
CA SER A 208 8.32 -14.74 -19.05
C SER A 208 9.80 -14.52 -18.71
N GLY A 209 10.20 -14.83 -17.46
CA GLY A 209 11.56 -14.67 -16.95
C GLY A 209 11.84 -13.34 -16.23
N TRP A 210 10.94 -12.35 -16.30
CA TRP A 210 11.04 -11.12 -15.53
C TRP A 210 10.75 -11.37 -14.05
N LEU A 211 11.59 -10.78 -13.20
CA LEU A 211 11.53 -10.84 -11.75
C LEU A 211 11.50 -9.41 -11.23
N ASN A 212 10.41 -9.01 -10.58
CA ASN A 212 10.29 -7.68 -9.99
C ASN A 212 10.18 -7.81 -8.47
N THR A 213 10.77 -6.86 -7.75
CA THR A 213 10.56 -6.70 -6.31
C THR A 213 10.20 -5.25 -6.01
N PHE A 214 9.29 -5.04 -5.06
CA PHE A 214 8.88 -3.71 -4.63
C PHE A 214 9.21 -3.51 -3.15
N ASP A 215 9.96 -2.46 -2.87
CA ASP A 215 10.20 -1.92 -1.54
C ASP A 215 9.37 -0.64 -1.40
N GLU A 216 8.20 -0.77 -0.76
CA GLU A 216 7.24 0.32 -0.63
C GLU A 216 7.78 1.48 0.20
N VAL A 217 8.65 1.19 1.17
CA VAL A 217 9.19 2.17 2.11
C VAL A 217 10.26 3.00 1.42
N LYS A 218 11.23 2.34 0.77
CA LYS A 218 12.25 3.07 0.00
C LYS A 218 11.65 3.70 -1.24
N GLY A 219 10.43 3.30 -1.62
CA GLY A 219 9.81 3.71 -2.87
C GLY A 219 10.63 3.25 -4.07
N THR A 220 11.13 2.01 -4.03
CA THR A 220 11.96 1.44 -5.09
C THR A 220 11.38 0.16 -5.67
N ILE A 221 11.51 0.00 -6.99
CA ILE A 221 11.20 -1.25 -7.70
C ILE A 221 12.45 -1.74 -8.38
N THR A 222 12.86 -2.97 -8.12
CA THR A 222 13.93 -3.62 -8.87
C THR A 222 13.31 -4.46 -9.98
N GLU A 223 13.68 -4.20 -11.23
CA GLU A 223 13.28 -4.95 -12.42
C GLU A 223 14.48 -5.70 -12.98
N THR A 224 14.42 -7.02 -12.93
CA THR A 224 15.50 -7.90 -13.39
C THR A 224 14.96 -9.09 -14.18
N HIS A 225 15.86 -9.90 -14.74
CA HIS A 225 15.48 -11.07 -15.54
C HIS A 225 16.32 -12.29 -15.16
N SER A 226 15.71 -13.47 -15.18
CA SER A 226 16.39 -14.76 -14.96
C SER A 226 17.39 -15.16 -16.05
N ASP A 227 17.54 -14.34 -17.09
CA ASP A 227 18.42 -14.56 -18.25
C ASP A 227 19.39 -13.39 -18.27
N GLU A 228 20.67 -13.70 -18.14
CA GLU A 228 21.71 -12.69 -17.95
C GLU A 228 21.76 -11.71 -19.12
N LYS A 229 21.65 -12.21 -20.35
CA LYS A 229 21.72 -11.38 -21.54
C LYS A 229 20.53 -10.41 -21.59
N LYS A 230 19.31 -10.89 -21.37
CA LYS A 230 18.11 -10.04 -21.34
C LYS A 230 18.16 -9.00 -20.22
N LYS A 231 18.67 -9.37 -19.05
CA LYS A 231 18.88 -8.45 -17.92
C LYS A 231 19.83 -7.32 -18.30
N VAL A 232 21.01 -7.67 -18.84
CA VAL A 232 22.04 -6.70 -19.26
C VAL A 232 21.54 -5.81 -20.40
N ASP A 233 20.90 -6.39 -21.41
CA ASP A 233 20.34 -5.63 -22.54
C ASP A 233 19.27 -4.63 -22.07
N HIS A 234 18.39 -5.06 -21.15
CA HIS A 234 17.36 -4.20 -20.56
C HIS A 234 17.94 -3.06 -19.73
N TYR A 235 18.93 -3.35 -18.88
CA TYR A 235 19.65 -2.34 -18.11
C TYR A 235 20.31 -1.32 -19.03
N ASN A 236 21.07 -1.78 -20.03
CA ASN A 236 21.79 -0.90 -20.95
C ASN A 236 20.84 0.01 -21.72
N TRP A 237 19.69 -0.49 -22.18
CA TRP A 237 18.68 0.33 -22.85
C TRP A 237 18.14 1.43 -21.92
N HIS A 238 17.72 1.06 -20.71
CA HIS A 238 17.19 2.01 -19.74
C HIS A 238 18.25 2.96 -19.16
N ALA A 239 19.54 2.66 -19.25
CA ALA A 239 20.60 3.55 -18.76
C ALA A 239 20.81 4.75 -19.71
N GLN A 240 20.45 4.62 -20.99
CA GLN A 240 20.74 5.63 -22.02
C GLN A 240 19.96 6.93 -21.83
N GLU A 241 18.69 6.85 -21.43
CA GLU A 241 17.82 8.01 -21.30
C GLU A 241 17.07 8.00 -19.96
N THR A 242 16.29 9.03 -19.71
CA THR A 242 15.43 9.11 -18.53
C THR A 242 14.06 8.60 -18.91
N HIS A 243 13.55 7.64 -18.16
CA HIS A 243 12.25 7.02 -18.37
C HIS A 243 11.38 7.26 -17.15
N ILE A 244 10.19 7.81 -17.36
CA ILE A 244 9.27 8.12 -16.28
C ILE A 244 8.05 7.21 -16.40
N ARG A 245 7.72 6.53 -15.29
CA ARG A 245 6.65 5.53 -15.22
C ARG A 245 5.61 5.89 -14.18
N ILE A 246 4.33 5.92 -14.57
CA ILE A 246 3.20 5.91 -13.64
C ILE A 246 2.93 4.45 -13.26
N VAL A 247 3.02 4.10 -11.99
CA VAL A 247 3.05 2.70 -11.57
C VAL A 247 1.78 2.27 -10.85
N PHE A 248 1.15 1.24 -11.39
CA PHE A 248 0.02 0.51 -10.80
C PHE A 248 0.47 -0.91 -10.44
N PHE A 249 1.02 -1.09 -9.24
CA PHE A 249 1.65 -2.34 -8.83
C PHE A 249 0.61 -3.45 -8.61
N HIS A 250 0.82 -4.61 -9.23
CA HIS A 250 -0.06 -5.76 -9.10
C HIS A 250 0.16 -6.48 -7.77
N TYR A 251 -0.91 -6.69 -7.01
CA TYR A 251 -0.91 -7.50 -5.80
C TYR A 251 -2.20 -8.34 -5.68
N LYS A 252 -2.19 -9.27 -4.72
CA LYS A 252 -3.39 -9.97 -4.28
C LYS A 252 -3.84 -9.39 -2.96
N ASP A 253 -5.08 -8.92 -2.91
CA ASP A 253 -5.66 -8.40 -1.69
C ASP A 253 -6.02 -9.54 -0.71
N ILE A 254 -6.61 -9.15 0.41
CA ILE A 254 -7.07 -10.09 1.44
C ILE A 254 -8.19 -11.01 0.96
N LEU A 255 -8.85 -10.61 -0.13
CA LEU A 255 -9.90 -11.33 -0.82
C LEU A 255 -9.33 -12.31 -1.86
N GLY A 256 -8.01 -12.37 -2.05
CA GLY A 256 -7.38 -13.13 -3.13
C GLY A 256 -7.72 -12.59 -4.54
N ARG A 257 -8.39 -11.43 -4.61
CA ARG A 257 -8.72 -10.74 -5.85
C ARG A 257 -7.46 -10.07 -6.38
N THR A 258 -7.37 -10.01 -7.70
CA THR A 258 -6.31 -9.26 -8.37
C THR A 258 -6.58 -7.79 -8.18
N ASN A 259 -5.54 -7.05 -7.79
CA ASN A 259 -5.60 -5.61 -7.67
C ASN A 259 -4.33 -4.98 -8.25
N TYR A 260 -4.47 -3.74 -8.71
CA TYR A 260 -3.41 -2.91 -9.27
C TYR A 260 -3.45 -1.56 -8.53
N LYS A 261 -2.60 -1.40 -7.51
CA LYS A 261 -2.56 -0.21 -6.65
C LYS A 261 -1.67 0.87 -7.25
N PHE A 262 -2.13 2.11 -7.28
CA PHE A 262 -1.26 3.24 -7.59
C PHE A 262 -0.19 3.38 -6.50
N VAL A 263 1.07 3.24 -6.88
CA VAL A 263 2.21 3.32 -5.95
C VAL A 263 3.15 4.48 -6.25
N GLY A 264 2.75 5.40 -7.13
CA GLY A 264 3.48 6.63 -7.45
C GLY A 264 4.01 6.71 -8.88
N VAL A 265 4.79 7.75 -9.13
CA VAL A 265 5.54 8.00 -10.35
C VAL A 265 7.02 7.74 -10.10
N PHE A 266 7.66 6.98 -10.99
CA PHE A 266 9.02 6.47 -10.82
C PHE A 266 9.92 6.87 -11.99
N THR A 267 11.21 6.99 -11.72
CA THR A 267 12.24 7.12 -12.76
C THR A 267 13.28 6.02 -12.62
N ASN A 268 13.94 5.66 -13.72
CA ASN A 268 15.12 4.80 -13.69
C ASN A 268 16.25 5.47 -12.90
N ASP A 269 16.73 4.78 -11.88
CA ASP A 269 17.83 5.21 -11.02
C ASP A 269 19.16 4.71 -11.59
N LYS A 270 19.87 5.62 -12.28
CA LYS A 270 21.11 5.27 -13.00
C LYS A 270 22.29 4.99 -12.07
N GLU A 271 22.26 5.49 -10.84
CA GLU A 271 23.35 5.34 -9.88
C GLU A 271 23.30 3.98 -9.20
N ASN A 272 22.09 3.53 -8.84
CA ASN A 272 21.89 2.26 -8.16
C ASN A 272 21.63 1.09 -9.11
N SER A 273 21.32 1.36 -10.39
CA SER A 273 21.20 0.31 -11.43
C SER A 273 22.57 -0.17 -11.91
N ASN A 274 22.69 -1.46 -12.20
CA ASN A 274 23.85 -2.02 -12.89
C ASN A 274 23.51 -3.34 -13.59
N ALA A 275 24.43 -3.82 -14.42
CA ALA A 275 24.27 -5.04 -15.20
C ALA A 275 24.03 -6.31 -14.34
N GLU A 276 24.57 -6.36 -13.11
CA GLU A 276 24.44 -7.51 -12.21
C GLU A 276 23.06 -7.56 -11.53
N ILE A 277 22.59 -6.42 -11.02
CA ILE A 277 21.31 -6.30 -10.29
C ILE A 277 20.13 -6.19 -11.26
N GLY A 278 20.27 -5.40 -12.32
CA GLY A 278 19.20 -4.98 -13.22
C GLY A 278 18.88 -3.49 -13.09
N THR A 279 17.67 -3.11 -13.47
CA THR A 279 17.21 -1.72 -13.44
C THR A 279 16.47 -1.44 -12.13
N ILE A 280 16.94 -0.43 -11.40
CA ILE A 280 16.26 0.09 -10.20
C ILE A 280 15.43 1.30 -10.63
N TRP A 281 14.20 1.34 -10.14
CA TRP A 281 13.25 2.43 -10.33
C TRP A 281 13.00 3.10 -8.99
N THR A 282 13.17 4.43 -8.90
CA THR A 282 12.99 5.19 -7.66
C THR A 282 11.81 6.15 -7.79
N ARG A 283 10.98 6.24 -6.74
CA ARG A 283 9.79 7.11 -6.71
C ARG A 283 10.18 8.59 -6.70
N ILE A 284 9.60 9.33 -7.64
CA ILE A 284 9.77 10.78 -7.81
C ILE A 284 8.46 11.56 -7.70
N GLY A 285 7.31 10.88 -7.64
CA GLY A 285 6.01 11.52 -7.43
C GLY A 285 5.06 10.64 -6.64
N GLU A 286 4.35 11.25 -5.69
CA GLU A 286 3.38 10.59 -4.80
C GLU A 286 1.94 11.02 -5.10
N THR A 287 1.82 12.07 -5.90
CA THR A 287 0.56 12.63 -6.35
C THR A 287 0.61 12.84 -7.86
N LEU A 288 -0.49 12.57 -8.55
CA LEU A 288 -0.62 12.66 -10.00
C LEU A 288 -1.95 13.34 -10.35
N ASN A 289 -1.91 14.34 -11.21
CA ASN A 289 -3.07 14.85 -11.92
C ASN A 289 -3.33 13.95 -13.14
N VAL A 290 -4.47 13.27 -13.15
CA VAL A 290 -4.86 12.30 -14.19
C VAL A 290 -5.18 12.98 -15.52
N GLU A 291 -5.58 14.26 -15.50
CA GLU A 291 -5.91 15.02 -16.70
C GLU A 291 -4.65 15.60 -17.36
N THR A 292 -3.82 16.31 -16.59
CA THR A 292 -2.60 16.96 -17.12
C THR A 292 -1.38 16.03 -17.14
N SER A 293 -1.45 14.90 -16.44
CA SER A 293 -0.33 14.00 -16.17
C SER A 293 0.84 14.64 -15.41
N GLU A 294 0.61 15.77 -14.75
CA GLU A 294 1.57 16.40 -13.85
C GLU A 294 1.64 15.65 -12.51
N TYR A 295 2.83 15.51 -11.94
CA TYR A 295 3.04 14.83 -10.68
C TYR A 295 3.94 15.65 -9.74
N GLN A 296 3.81 15.41 -8.44
CA GLN A 296 4.50 16.15 -7.37
C GLN A 296 4.95 15.20 -6.25
N ARG A 297 6.04 15.56 -5.56
CA ARG A 297 6.39 14.99 -4.23
C ARG A 297 5.57 15.67 -3.14
N GLU A 298 5.30 14.99 -2.02
CA GLU A 298 4.60 15.64 -0.90
C GLU A 298 5.37 16.84 -0.31
N GLU A 299 6.70 16.85 -0.37
CA GLU A 299 7.53 17.94 0.16
C GLU A 299 7.33 19.30 -0.54
N GLU A 300 6.83 19.32 -1.78
CA GLU A 300 6.55 20.57 -2.51
C GLU A 300 5.24 21.25 -2.06
N LYS A 301 4.37 20.56 -1.29
CA LYS A 301 3.11 21.15 -0.78
C LYS A 301 3.35 22.22 0.28
N THR A 302 4.45 22.16 1.03
CA THR A 302 4.73 23.11 2.13
C THR A 302 5.15 24.48 1.61
N ASN A 303 5.74 24.56 0.42
CA ASN A 303 6.22 25.82 -0.17
C ASN A 303 5.17 26.58 -0.98
N ALA A 304 4.03 25.95 -1.31
CA ALA A 304 2.95 26.60 -2.07
C ALA A 304 1.94 27.37 -1.18
N ASN A 305 1.99 27.20 0.14
CA ASN A 305 1.16 27.93 1.10
C ASN A 305 1.92 29.07 1.80
N ILE A 306 3.10 29.43 1.30
CA ILE A 306 3.91 30.56 1.78
C ILE A 306 4.26 31.46 0.59
N VAL A 307 3.25 32.03 -0.06
CA VAL A 307 3.40 33.26 -0.88
C VAL A 307 2.20 34.16 -0.64
#